data_AF-A0A3M5DC88-F1
#
_entry.id   AF-A0A3M5DC88-F1
#
_cell.length_a   1.000
_cell.length_b   1.000
_cell.length_c   1.000
_cell.angle_alpha   90.00
_cell.angle_beta   90.00
_cell.angle_gamma   90.00
#
_symmetry.space_group_name_H-M   'P 1'
#
loop_
_entity.id
_entity.type
_entity.pdbx_description
1 polymer ?
#
loop_
_entity_poly.entity_id
_entity_poly.type
_entity_poly.pdbx_seq_one_letter_code
_entity_poly.pdbx_strand_id
1 'polypeptide(L)'
;MNNQGLRLDRPEHETLALPYVAEELPNGSTSYSSEANGKKVELWIAPSSCTDSMSGAFSSYSAELRIDGETLRGCAYPGALGK
;
A
#
# COMPACT_ATOMS: atom_id res chain seq x y z
N MET A 1 -20.00 -1.23 10.45
CA MET A 1 -19.04 -0.24 9.90
C MET A 1 -17.64 -0.77 10.15
N ASN A 2 -16.95 -1.22 9.11
CA ASN A 2 -15.55 -1.61 9.18
C ASN A 2 -14.67 -0.36 9.17
N ASN A 3 -13.94 -0.10 10.25
CA ASN A 3 -12.98 1.01 10.39
C ASN A 3 -11.68 0.76 9.56
N GLN A 4 -11.79 0.27 8.34
CA GLN A 4 -10.62 -0.01 7.50
C GLN A 4 -10.33 1.20 6.62
N GLY A 5 -9.73 2.23 7.20
CA GLY A 5 -9.08 3.30 6.44
C GLY A 5 -7.68 2.86 6.00
N LEU A 6 -7.12 3.56 5.02
CA LEU A 6 -5.72 3.44 4.62
C LEU A 6 -4.93 4.45 5.44
N ARG A 7 -4.00 3.95 6.26
CA ARG A 7 -3.02 4.77 6.97
C ARG A 7 -1.72 4.75 6.21
N LEU A 8 -1.20 5.92 5.86
CA LEU A 8 0.07 6.09 5.18
C LEU A 8 1.03 6.91 6.05
N ASP A 9 2.04 6.23 6.59
CA ASP A 9 3.14 6.85 7.32
C ASP A 9 4.35 6.99 6.39
N ARG A 10 4.92 8.20 6.33
CA ARG A 10 6.09 8.51 5.51
C ARG A 10 7.08 9.31 6.34
N PRO A 11 8.38 9.05 6.23
CA PRO A 11 9.39 9.87 6.90
C PRO A 11 9.18 11.34 6.56
N GLU A 12 9.31 12.22 7.56
CA GLU A 12 9.20 13.68 7.40
C GLU A 12 7.85 14.22 6.89
N HIS A 13 6.79 13.39 6.84
CA HIS A 13 5.46 13.82 6.43
C HIS A 13 4.40 13.47 7.47
N GLU A 14 3.33 14.25 7.53
CA GLU A 14 2.17 13.91 8.35
C GLU A 14 1.52 12.60 7.87
N THR A 15 1.09 11.78 8.84
CA THR A 15 0.33 10.56 8.59
C THR A 15 -0.96 10.90 7.87
N LEU A 16 -1.20 10.26 6.72
CA LEU A 16 -2.46 10.37 6.01
C LEU A 16 -3.39 9.23 6.41
N ALA A 17 -4.57 9.57 6.93
CA ALA A 17 -5.67 8.64 7.10
C ALA A 17 -6.70 8.89 6.01
N LEU A 18 -6.90 7.89 5.15
CA LEU A 18 -7.68 8.01 3.93
C LEU A 18 -8.80 6.97 3.89
N PRO A 19 -10.01 7.31 3.41
CA PRO A 19 -10.94 6.28 2.94
C PRO A 19 -10.32 5.61 1.70
N TYR A 20 -10.63 4.35 1.43
CA TYR A 20 -10.18 3.70 0.20
C TYR A 20 -11.26 2.82 -0.43
N VAL A 21 -11.11 2.59 -1.73
CA VAL A 21 -11.77 1.51 -2.46
C VAL A 21 -10.74 0.43 -2.74
N ALA A 22 -11.08 -0.83 -2.50
CA ALA A 22 -10.23 -1.97 -2.83
C ALA A 22 -10.82 -2.75 -4.00
N GLU A 23 -9.95 -3.14 -4.92
CA GLU A 23 -10.30 -3.91 -6.12
C GLU A 23 -9.33 -5.09 -6.26
N GLU A 24 -9.87 -6.29 -6.40
CA GLU A 24 -9.10 -7.50 -6.67
C GLU A 24 -8.92 -7.66 -8.19
N LEU A 25 -7.70 -7.94 -8.62
CA LEU A 25 -7.35 -8.09 -10.02
C LEU A 25 -7.25 -9.58 -10.41
N PRO A 26 -7.53 -9.95 -11.67
CA PRO A 26 -7.53 -11.35 -12.12
C PRO A 26 -6.19 -12.08 -11.95
N ASN A 27 -5.08 -11.35 -11.84
CA ASN A 27 -3.74 -11.89 -11.64
C ASN A 27 -3.41 -12.15 -10.15
N GLY A 28 -4.39 -12.04 -9.25
CA GLY A 28 -4.19 -12.18 -7.80
C GLY A 28 -3.55 -10.96 -7.14
N SER A 29 -3.46 -9.84 -7.86
CA SER A 29 -3.06 -8.55 -7.29
C SER A 29 -4.27 -7.85 -6.67
N THR A 30 -4.02 -6.87 -5.81
CA THR A 30 -5.06 -5.99 -5.26
C THR A 30 -4.64 -4.54 -5.45
N SER A 31 -5.57 -3.69 -5.88
CA SER A 31 -5.38 -2.25 -5.90
C SER A 31 -6.24 -1.58 -4.83
N TYR A 32 -5.68 -0.58 -4.16
CA TYR A 32 -6.36 0.30 -3.23
C TYR A 32 -6.26 1.72 -3.77
N SER A 33 -7.38 2.42 -3.89
CA SER A 33 -7.43 3.79 -4.42
C SER A 33 -8.14 4.72 -3.46
N SER A 34 -7.69 5.98 -3.42
CA SER A 34 -8.26 7.04 -2.60
C SER A 34 -8.10 8.39 -3.27
N GLU A 35 -9.17 9.19 -3.25
CA GLU A 35 -9.15 10.61 -3.62
C GLU A 35 -9.77 11.41 -2.46
N ALA A 36 -8.94 11.78 -1.49
CA ALA A 36 -9.35 12.45 -0.25
C ALA A 36 -8.25 13.36 0.27
N ASN A 37 -8.61 14.33 1.12
CA ASN A 37 -7.67 15.29 1.72
C ASN A 37 -6.79 16.04 0.68
N GLY A 38 -7.32 16.25 -0.54
CA GLY A 38 -6.58 16.87 -1.64
C GLY A 38 -5.43 16.02 -2.20
N LYS A 39 -5.45 14.71 -1.94
CA LYS A 39 -4.46 13.72 -2.40
C LYS A 39 -5.12 12.65 -3.25
N LYS A 40 -4.43 12.28 -4.33
CA LYS A 40 -4.73 11.06 -5.09
C LYS A 40 -3.72 9.99 -4.72
N VAL A 41 -4.20 8.91 -4.12
CA VAL A 41 -3.37 7.79 -3.69
C VAL A 41 -3.84 6.52 -4.37
N GLU A 42 -2.89 5.78 -4.92
CA GLU A 42 -3.11 4.46 -5.50
C GLU A 42 -2.02 3.51 -4.99
N LEU A 43 -2.41 2.34 -4.50
CA LEU A 43 -1.51 1.31 -3.99
C LEU A 43 -1.82 0.00 -4.70
N TRP A 44 -0.82 -0.58 -5.35
CA TRP A 44 -0.92 -1.90 -5.97
C TRP A 44 -0.07 -2.90 -5.21
N ILE A 45 -0.67 -4.01 -4.83
CA ILE A 45 -0.02 -5.16 -4.22
C ILE A 45 -0.06 -6.32 -5.19
N ALA A 46 1.10 -6.88 -5.57
CA ALA A 46 1.19 -7.94 -6.56
C ALA A 46 1.98 -9.16 -6.04
N PRO A 47 1.55 -10.40 -6.32
CA PRO A 47 2.32 -11.61 -6.05
C PRO A 47 3.64 -11.58 -6.83
N SER A 48 4.74 -11.35 -6.13
CA SER A 48 6.08 -11.23 -6.72
C SER A 48 7.13 -11.26 -5.61
N SER A 49 8.24 -11.94 -5.85
CA SER A 49 9.34 -11.99 -4.90
C SER A 49 9.95 -10.61 -4.72
N CYS A 50 10.05 -10.16 -3.47
CA CYS A 50 10.64 -8.90 -3.10
C CYS A 50 11.58 -9.08 -1.90
N THR A 51 12.76 -8.49 -1.96
CA THR A 51 13.70 -8.45 -0.83
C THR A 51 13.89 -7.00 -0.44
N ASP A 52 13.55 -6.67 0.81
CA ASP A 52 13.69 -5.32 1.35
C ASP A 52 15.18 -4.95 1.41
N SER A 53 15.55 -3.85 0.75
CA SER A 53 16.95 -3.47 0.58
C SER A 53 17.59 -2.93 1.86
N MET A 54 16.78 -2.48 2.82
CA MET A 54 17.28 -1.91 4.08
C MET A 54 17.53 -2.98 5.14
N SER A 55 16.67 -4.00 5.20
CA SER A 55 16.67 -5.05 6.23
C SER A 55 17.10 -6.42 5.71
N GLY A 56 17.06 -6.65 4.40
CA GLY A 56 17.24 -7.97 3.79
C GLY A 56 16.03 -8.91 3.93
N ALA A 57 14.90 -8.42 4.46
CA ALA A 57 13.71 -9.24 4.68
C ALA A 57 13.04 -9.65 3.36
N PHE A 58 12.74 -10.94 3.22
CA PHE A 58 12.03 -11.46 2.04
C PHE A 58 10.51 -11.34 2.19
N SER A 59 9.83 -11.04 1.09
CA SER A 59 8.37 -11.12 0.91
C SER A 59 8.01 -11.79 -0.41
N SER A 60 6.87 -12.49 -0.42
CA SER A 60 6.23 -13.01 -1.63
C SER A 60 5.36 -11.98 -2.36
N TYR A 61 5.35 -10.73 -1.89
CA TYR A 61 4.58 -9.63 -2.48
C TYR A 61 5.43 -8.36 -2.65
N SER A 62 5.19 -7.64 -3.73
CA SER A 62 5.68 -6.27 -3.94
C SER A 62 4.54 -5.26 -3.82
N ALA A 63 4.91 -4.02 -3.51
CA ALA A 63 4.04 -2.86 -3.48
C ALA A 63 4.55 -1.80 -4.46
N GLU A 64 3.64 -1.22 -5.22
CA GLU A 64 3.83 0.08 -5.88
C GLU A 64 2.82 1.06 -5.29
N LEU A 65 3.30 2.18 -4.76
CA LEU A 65 2.50 3.25 -4.20
C LEU A 65 2.66 4.48 -5.07
N ARG A 66 1.55 5.09 -5.48
CA ARG A 66 1.54 6.38 -6.17
C ARG A 66 0.80 7.42 -5.35
N ILE A 67 1.40 8.58 -5.18
CA ILE A 67 0.84 9.72 -4.46
C ILE A 67 1.00 10.94 -5.36
N ASP A 68 -0.11 11.53 -5.81
CA ASP A 68 -0.11 12.69 -6.69
C ASP A 68 0.82 12.52 -7.93
N GLY A 69 0.95 11.28 -8.42
CA GLY A 69 1.81 10.92 -9.56
C GLY A 69 3.25 10.52 -9.21
N GLU A 70 3.72 10.75 -7.98
CA GLU A 70 5.02 10.25 -7.52
C GLU A 70 4.92 8.76 -7.20
N THR A 71 5.82 7.95 -7.76
CA THR A 71 5.80 6.48 -7.60
C THR A 71 6.90 6.01 -6.64
N LEU A 72 6.50 5.26 -5.62
CA LEU A 72 7.35 4.56 -4.67
C LEU A 72 7.17 3.05 -4.84
N ARG A 73 8.23 2.29 -4.68
CA ARG A 73 8.21 0.82 -4.81
C ARG A 73 8.87 0.19 -3.58
N GLY A 74 8.31 -0.92 -3.13
CA GLY A 74 8.83 -1.65 -1.98
C GLY A 74 8.25 -3.06 -1.86
N CYS A 75 8.54 -3.71 -0.74
CA CYS A 75 7.95 -5.00 -0.43
C CYS A 75 6.65 -4.81 0.33
N ALA A 76 5.65 -5.63 0.00
CA ALA A 76 4.40 -5.66 0.73
C ALA A 76 4.46 -6.79 1.76
N TYR A 77 4.08 -6.51 2.99
CA TYR A 77 3.95 -7.53 4.02
C TYR A 77 2.49 -7.57 4.42
N PRO A 78 1.76 -8.67 4.14
CA PRO A 78 0.41 -8.81 4.66
C PRO A 78 0.51 -8.71 6.19
N GLY A 79 -0.15 -7.71 6.76
CA GLY A 79 -0.16 -7.52 8.20
C GLY A 79 -0.63 -8.80 8.86
N ALA A 80 0.11 -9.30 9.87
CA ALA A 80 -0.43 -10.32 10.74
C ALA A 80 -1.77 -9.80 11.25
N LEU A 81 -2.85 -10.57 11.07
CA LEU A 81 -4.19 -10.26 11.58
C LEU A 81 -4.04 -9.80 13.04
N GLY A 82 -4.11 -8.49 13.25
CA GLY A 82 -4.01 -7.89 14.58
C GLY A 82 -5.10 -8.50 15.45
N LYS A 83 -4.68 -9.17 16.51
CA LYS A 83 -5.57 -9.45 17.64
C LYS A 83 -5.88 -8.17 18.38
#